data_AF-A0A2U3QJW9-F1
#
_entry.id   AF-A0A2U3QJW9-F1
#
_cell.length_a   1.000
_cell.length_b   1.000
_cell.length_c   1.000
_cell.angle_alpha   90.00
_cell.angle_beta   90.00
_cell.angle_gamma   90.00
#
_symmetry.space_group_name_H-M   'P 1'
#
loop_
_entity.id
_entity.type
_entity.pdbx_description
1 polymer ?
#
loop_
_entity_poly.entity_id
_entity_poly.type
_entity_poly.pdbx_seq_one_letter_code
_entity_poly.pdbx_strand_id
1 'polypeptide(L)'
;MNWYAIYTKPKAEGSVAQLLSKAGIETLNPKISVRKYAGRKYIEAVEQLFPCYIFAFFDEGKQGHMVRYMRGVEYVVGKKNPLTVHPR
;
A
#
# COMPACT_ATOMS: atom_id res chain seq x y z
N MET A 1 -12.45 4.99 -12.09
CA MET A 1 -11.54 5.19 -10.95
C MET A 1 -12.12 4.52 -9.72
N ASN A 2 -11.34 3.65 -9.10
CA ASN A 2 -11.74 2.80 -7.97
C ASN A 2 -10.56 2.70 -7.00
N TRP A 3 -10.82 2.37 -5.73
CA TRP A 3 -9.75 1.99 -4.81
C TRP A 3 -9.34 0.55 -5.05
N TYR A 4 -8.04 0.31 -5.11
CA TYR A 4 -7.47 -1.02 -5.24
C TYR A 4 -6.49 -1.27 -4.11
N ALA A 5 -6.48 -2.50 -3.60
CA ALA A 5 -5.44 -2.97 -2.70
C ALA A 5 -4.25 -3.49 -3.53
N ILE A 6 -3.05 -3.00 -3.22
CA ILE A 6 -1.80 -3.39 -3.86
C ILE A 6 -0.95 -4.08 -2.82
N TYR A 7 -0.46 -5.27 -3.16
CA TYR A 7 0.54 -5.97 -2.37
C TYR A 7 1.94 -5.57 -2.84
N THR A 8 2.75 -5.08 -1.92
CA THR A 8 4.13 -4.65 -2.16
C THR A 8 5.10 -5.66 -1.56
N LYS A 9 6.36 -5.55 -1.97
CA LYS A 9 7.46 -6.25 -1.32
C LYS A 9 7.61 -5.77 0.13
N PRO A 10 8.04 -6.64 1.06
CA PRO A 10 8.24 -6.26 2.45
C PRO A 10 9.23 -5.10 2.56
N LYS A 11 8.88 -4.10 3.38
CA LYS A 11 9.65 -2.85 3.59
C LYS A 11 9.66 -1.88 2.39
N ALA A 12 9.00 -2.20 1.29
CA ALA A 12 8.91 -1.33 0.11
C ALA A 12 7.68 -0.41 0.16
N GLU A 13 6.78 -0.56 1.14
CA GLU A 13 5.50 0.14 1.22
C GLU A 13 5.70 1.66 1.22
N GLY A 14 6.71 2.14 1.94
CA GLY A 14 7.05 3.56 1.99
C GLY A 14 7.52 4.10 0.64
N SER A 15 8.39 3.37 -0.05
CA SER A 15 8.90 3.77 -1.37
C SER A 15 7.80 3.72 -2.43
N VAL A 16 6.97 2.67 -2.43
CA VAL A 16 5.86 2.53 -3.39
C VAL A 16 4.82 3.62 -3.15
N ALA A 17 4.46 3.93 -1.90
CA ALA A 17 3.54 5.03 -1.61
C ALA A 17 4.05 6.39 -2.11
N GLN A 18 5.35 6.64 -1.98
CA GLN A 18 5.98 7.84 -2.53
C GLN A 18 5.96 7.87 -4.07
N LEU A 19 6.22 6.74 -4.72
CA LEU A 19 6.17 6.64 -6.18
C LEU A 19 4.76 6.83 -6.73
N LEU A 20 3.75 6.21 -6.11
CA LEU A 20 2.34 6.41 -6.48
C LEU A 20 1.92 7.85 -6.30
N SER A 21 2.28 8.48 -5.17
CA SER A 21 2.02 9.89 -4.93
C SER A 21 2.68 10.79 -5.98
N LYS A 22 3.93 10.52 -6.37
CA LYS A 22 4.62 11.23 -7.46
C LYS A 22 3.98 11.02 -8.82
N ALA A 23 3.38 9.84 -9.06
CA ALA A 23 2.62 9.55 -10.27
C ALA A 23 1.21 10.20 -10.28
N GLY A 24 0.88 11.00 -9.26
CA GLY A 24 -0.43 11.64 -9.11
C GLY A 24 -1.55 10.68 -8.72
N ILE A 25 -1.21 9.51 -8.17
CA ILE A 25 -2.18 8.51 -7.70
C ILE A 25 -2.42 8.73 -6.21
N GLU A 26 -3.69 8.91 -5.85
CA GLU A 26 -4.09 9.04 -4.45
C GLU A 26 -3.86 7.71 -3.74
N THR A 27 -3.07 7.74 -2.66
CA THR A 27 -2.56 6.54 -2.00
C THR A 27 -2.78 6.63 -0.50
N LEU A 28 -3.30 5.54 0.09
CA LEU A 28 -3.46 5.37 1.53
C LEU A 28 -2.52 4.27 2.02
N ASN A 29 -1.64 4.66 2.95
CA ASN A 29 -0.76 3.76 3.68
C ASN A 29 -1.01 3.95 5.19
N PRO A 30 -2.05 3.28 5.75
CA PRO A 30 -2.43 3.46 7.14
C PRO A 30 -1.34 2.91 8.06
N LYS A 31 -0.84 3.79 8.93
CA LYS A 31 0.16 3.47 9.95
C LYS A 31 -0.47 3.55 11.34
N ILE A 32 -0.04 2.67 12.22
CA ILE A 32 -0.48 2.60 13.61
C ILE A 32 0.73 2.69 14.53
N SER A 33 0.62 3.49 15.59
CA SER A 33 1.60 3.53 16.67
C SER A 33 1.30 2.40 17.65
N VAL A 34 2.23 1.46 17.79
CA VAL A 34 2.12 0.33 18.70
C VAL A 34 3.20 0.45 19.76
N ARG A 35 2.81 0.32 21.02
CA ARG A 35 3.76 0.21 22.14
C ARG A 35 4.23 -1.25 22.20
N LYS A 36 5.47 -1.49 21.79
CA LYS A 36 6.09 -2.81 21.88
C LYS A 36 7.02 -2.89 23.07
N TYR A 37 7.02 -4.04 23.72
CA TYR A 37 7.99 -4.33 24.76
C TYR A 37 9.26 -4.88 24.11
N ALA A 38 10.36 -4.14 24.21
CA ALA A 38 11.65 -4.55 23.67
C ALA A 38 12.67 -4.64 24.80
N GLY A 39 12.95 -5.87 25.25
CA GLY A 39 13.87 -6.14 26.34
C GLY A 39 13.30 -5.71 27.69
N ARG A 40 13.79 -4.58 28.24
CA ARG A 40 13.37 -4.03 29.55
C ARG A 40 12.58 -2.72 29.45
N LYS A 41 12.34 -2.21 28.23
CA LYS A 41 11.68 -0.90 28.01
C LYS A 41 10.53 -1.05 27.02
N TYR A 42 9.48 -0.26 27.24
CA TYR A 42 8.43 -0.04 26.24
C TYR A 42 8.94 0.97 25.22
N ILE A 43 8.87 0.60 23.93
CA ILE A 43 9.24 1.47 22.81
C ILE A 43 7.98 1.71 21.99
N GLU A 44 7.74 2.97 21.63
CA GLU A 44 6.72 3.33 20.64
C GLU A 44 7.28 3.06 19.24
N ALA A 45 6.71 2.07 18.56
CA ALA A 45 7.05 1.70 17.20
C ALA A 45 5.89 2.10 16.27
N VAL A 46 6.21 2.75 15.15
CA VAL A 46 5.23 3.01 14.09
C VAL A 46 5.28 1.85 13.12
N GLU A 47 4.18 1.09 13.05
CA GLU A 47 4.03 -0.04 12.14
C GLU A 47 2.93 0.22 11.12
N GLN A 48 2.94 -0.57 10.05
CA GLN A 48 1.86 -0.56 9.07
C GLN A 48 0.67 -1.32 9.64
N LEU A 49 -0.52 -0.73 9.57
CA LEU A 49 -1.75 -1.38 10.01
C LEU A 49 -2.02 -2.64 9.16
N PHE A 50 -1.66 -2.58 7.88
CA PHE A 50 -1.69 -3.70 6.95
C PHE A 50 -0.29 -3.88 6.34
N PRO A 51 0.57 -4.73 6.93
CA PRO A 51 1.94 -4.89 6.45
C PRO A 51 1.96 -5.41 5.01
N CYS A 52 2.86 -4.89 4.16
CA CYS A 52 2.94 -5.18 2.73
C CYS A 52 1.71 -4.78 1.89
N TYR A 53 0.72 -4.09 2.44
CA TYR A 53 -0.45 -3.61 1.70
C TYR A 53 -0.51 -2.09 1.67
N ILE A 54 -0.84 -1.56 0.50
CA ILE A 54 -1.18 -0.16 0.30
C ILE A 54 -2.46 -0.07 -0.52
N PHE A 55 -3.25 0.97 -0.30
CA PHE A 55 -4.44 1.23 -1.08
C PHE A 55 -4.19 2.40 -2.01
N ALA A 56 -4.64 2.30 -3.25
CA ALA A 56 -4.47 3.36 -4.23
C ALA A 56 -5.77 3.55 -5.02
N PHE A 57 -6.14 4.80 -5.23
CA PHE A 57 -7.28 5.18 -6.05
C PHE A 57 -6.81 5.53 -7.44
N PHE A 58 -7.08 4.65 -8.40
CA PHE A 58 -6.67 4.86 -9.78
C PHE A 58 -7.68 4.28 -10.76
N ASP A 59 -7.48 4.58 -12.04
CA ASP A 59 -8.22 3.95 -13.12
C ASP A 59 -7.45 2.74 -13.66
N GLU A 60 -8.02 1.53 -13.55
CA GLU A 60 -7.33 0.30 -13.98
C GLU A 60 -6.97 0.34 -15.46
N GLY A 61 -7.89 0.83 -16.31
CA GLY A 61 -7.70 0.86 -17.76
C GLY A 61 -6.57 1.79 -18.20
N LYS A 62 -6.35 2.91 -17.50
CA LYS A 62 -5.30 3.88 -17.83
C LYS A 62 -3.99 3.67 -17.07
N GLN A 63 -4.08 3.41 -15.77
CA GLN A 63 -2.94 3.41 -14.85
C GLN A 63 -2.61 2.03 -14.28
N GLY A 64 -3.48 1.02 -14.48
CA GLY A 64 -3.29 -0.31 -13.90
C GLY A 64 -2.01 -1.01 -14.35
N HIS A 65 -1.63 -0.87 -15.62
CA HIS A 65 -0.35 -1.39 -16.11
C HIS A 65 0.83 -0.72 -15.40
N MET A 66 0.84 0.62 -15.33
CA MET A 66 1.90 1.36 -14.65
C MET A 66 2.07 0.96 -13.18
N VAL A 67 0.94 0.79 -12.46
CA VAL A 67 0.95 0.36 -11.06
C VAL A 67 1.52 -1.05 -10.91
N ARG A 68 1.13 -2.00 -11.77
CA ARG A 68 1.61 -3.40 -11.71
C ARG A 68 3.10 -3.53 -11.96
N TYR A 69 3.68 -2.69 -12.82
CA TYR A 69 5.10 -2.69 -13.15
C TYR A 69 5.93 -1.72 -12.31
N MET A 70 5.32 -1.03 -11.34
CA MET A 70 6.03 -0.12 -10.45
C MET A 70 7.01 -0.89 -9.56
N ARG A 71 8.22 -0.34 -9.41
CA ARG A 71 9.26 -0.97 -8.58
C ARG A 71 8.78 -1.12 -7.13
N GLY A 72 8.78 -2.36 -6.65
CA GLY A 72 8.38 -2.70 -5.28
C GLY A 72 6.93 -3.17 -5.15
N VAL A 73 6.13 -3.08 -6.22
CA VAL A 73 4.84 -3.76 -6.32
C VAL A 73 5.07 -5.22 -6.68
N GLU A 74 4.38 -6.12 -5.99
CA GLU A 74 4.41 -7.55 -6.28
C GLU A 74 3.18 -7.95 -7.11
N TYR A 75 1.99 -7.56 -6.66
CA TYR A 75 0.75 -7.71 -7.43
C TYR A 75 -0.38 -6.81 -6.91
N VAL A 76 -1.34 -6.51 -7.78
CA VAL A 76 -2.62 -5.92 -7.37
C VAL A 76 -3.54 -7.05 -6.92
N VAL A 77 -4.16 -6.88 -5.74
CA VAL A 77 -5.05 -7.90 -5.15
C VAL A 77 -6.21 -8.17 -6.12
N GLY A 78 -6.49 -9.45 -6.37
CA GLY A 78 -7.47 -9.90 -7.37
C GLY A 78 -6.87 -10.33 -8.72
N LYS A 79 -5.60 -9.97 -9.00
CA LYS A 79 -4.80 -10.42 -10.18
C LYS A 79 -5.49 -10.19 -11.54
N LYS A 80 -6.33 -11.14 -11.98
CA LYS A 80 -7.09 -11.08 -13.24
C LYS A 80 -8.32 -10.18 -13.11
N ASN A 81 -8.94 -10.15 -11.93
CA ASN A 81 -10.03 -9.25 -11.59
C ASN A 81 -9.61 -8.46 -10.35
N PRO A 82 -8.97 -7.29 -10.49
CA PRO A 82 -8.52 -6.55 -9.33
C PRO A 82 -9.70 -6.15 -8.45
N LEU A 83 -9.51 -6.33 -7.16
CA LEU A 83 -10.57 -6.23 -6.18
C LEU A 83 -10.78 -4.75 -5.82
N THR A 84 -11.96 -4.24 -6.13
CA THR A 84 -12.34 -2.87 -5.78
C THR A 84 -12.65 -2.79 -4.29
N VAL A 85 -11.97 -1.89 -3.60
CA VAL A 85 -12.24 -1.56 -2.21
C VAL A 85 -13.27 -0.44 -2.19
N HIS A 86 -14.38 -0.64 -1.48
CA HIS A 86 -15.39 0.40 -1.32
C HIS A 86 -15.21 1.06 0.06
N PRO A 87 -14.86 2.36 0.15
CA PRO A 87 -14.97 3.06 1.42
C PRO A 87 -16.46 3.12 1.77
N ARG A 88 -16.83 2.58 2.94
CA ARG A 88 -18.21 2.53 3.43
C ARG A 88 -18.39 3.49 4.58
#